data_AF-A0A660MF74-F1
#
_entry.id   AF-A0A660MF74-F1
#
_cell.length_a   1.000
_cell.length_b   1.000
_cell.length_c   1.000
_cell.angle_alpha   90.00
_cell.angle_beta   90.00
_cell.angle_gamma   90.00
#
_symmetry.space_group_name_H-M   'P 1'
#
loop_
_entity.id
_entity.type
_entity.pdbx_description
1 polymer ?
#
loop_
_entity_poly.entity_id
_entity_poly.type
_entity_poly.pdbx_seq_one_letter_code
_entity_poly.pdbx_strand_id
1 'polypeptide(L)'
;MKPKILISLLALTLSGAIMSEPLMIESQGSFAAGGTVITSAGQYNPRPDAVKNKMSNSFMDVFQASVKAGGQTLHGDHATVFYQIPVNAKKLPLVFLHGAGQSMRTWQTTPDGRAGFNEIFLRKGYPVYLIDQPRRGQSGRSTVDGTIAATPDDQFWFAQFRIGIWPKFFDGVAFPQDEASLNQFFRQMTPNTAAFDAGIVSDSLKALFERTGDGILITHSQGGIVGWM
;
A
#
# COMPACT_ATOMS: atom_id res chain seq x y z
N MET A 1 -44.32 -12.84 62.76
CA MET A 1 -43.75 -12.98 61.40
C MET A 1 -43.35 -11.59 60.92
N LYS A 2 -42.06 -11.31 60.71
CA LYS A 2 -41.56 -10.04 60.15
C LYS A 2 -40.98 -10.34 58.75
N PRO A 3 -41.22 -9.50 57.73
CA PRO A 3 -40.70 -9.76 56.39
C PRO A 3 -39.22 -9.40 56.34
N LYS A 4 -38.40 -10.27 55.75
CA LYS A 4 -37.01 -9.95 55.38
C LYS A 4 -37.03 -9.37 53.97
N ILE A 5 -36.73 -8.08 53.86
CA ILE A 5 -36.50 -7.41 52.58
C ILE A 5 -35.11 -7.83 52.09
N LEU A 6 -35.07 -8.50 50.93
CA LEU A 6 -33.84 -8.86 50.24
C LEU A 6 -33.44 -7.68 49.33
N ILE A 7 -32.35 -7.00 49.65
CA ILE A 7 -31.77 -5.96 48.79
C ILE A 7 -30.78 -6.66 47.86
N SER A 8 -31.14 -6.79 46.58
CA SER A 8 -30.25 -7.26 45.53
C SER A 8 -29.39 -6.10 45.05
N LEU A 9 -28.09 -6.13 45.32
CA LEU A 9 -27.11 -5.19 44.73
C LEU A 9 -26.82 -5.64 43.29
N LEU A 10 -27.33 -4.90 42.32
CA LEU A 10 -26.98 -5.07 40.91
C LEU A 10 -25.68 -4.30 40.64
N ALA A 11 -24.54 -5.01 40.57
CA ALA A 11 -23.29 -4.42 40.14
C ALA A 11 -23.29 -4.26 38.61
N LEU A 12 -23.58 -3.05 38.12
CA LEU A 12 -23.34 -2.69 36.73
C LEU A 12 -21.83 -2.53 36.51
N THR A 13 -21.19 -3.53 35.91
CA THR A 13 -19.86 -3.36 35.33
C THR A 13 -20.00 -2.57 34.03
N LEU A 14 -19.81 -1.25 34.07
CA LEU A 14 -19.58 -0.48 32.85
C LEU A 14 -18.21 -0.88 32.28
N SER A 15 -18.21 -1.80 31.31
CA SER A 15 -17.11 -1.94 30.37
C SER A 15 -17.13 -0.73 29.44
N GLY A 16 -16.63 0.41 29.91
CA GLY A 16 -16.34 1.54 29.04
C GLY A 16 -15.27 1.12 28.04
N ALA A 17 -15.62 1.01 26.76
CA ALA A 17 -14.62 0.97 25.71
C ALA A 17 -13.74 2.21 25.87
N ILE A 18 -12.48 2.04 26.22
CA ILE A 18 -11.50 3.13 26.22
C ILE A 18 -11.39 3.55 24.76
N MET A 19 -12.14 4.57 24.36
CA MET A 19 -11.93 5.20 23.06
C MET A 19 -10.55 5.84 23.12
N SER A 20 -9.63 5.33 22.30
CA SER A 20 -8.33 5.98 22.12
C SER A 20 -8.57 7.43 21.70
N GLU A 21 -7.79 8.36 22.25
CA GLU A 21 -7.86 9.77 21.86
C GLU A 21 -7.76 9.92 20.33
N PRO A 22 -8.45 10.91 19.74
CA PRO A 22 -8.35 11.18 18.31
C PRO A 22 -6.90 11.36 17.87
N LEU A 23 -6.55 10.80 16.72
CA LEU A 23 -5.23 11.02 16.13
C LEU A 23 -5.18 12.39 15.47
N MET A 24 -4.39 13.30 16.03
CA MET A 24 -4.26 14.67 15.52
C MET A 24 -3.16 14.74 14.45
N ILE A 25 -3.57 15.01 13.21
CA ILE A 25 -2.71 15.09 12.03
C ILE A 25 -2.54 16.57 11.63
N GLU A 26 -1.30 17.03 11.54
CA GLU A 26 -0.95 18.36 11.05
C GLU A 26 -1.04 18.43 9.52
N SER A 27 -0.51 17.41 8.84
CA SER A 27 -0.54 17.31 7.38
C SER A 27 -0.63 15.86 6.93
N GLN A 28 -1.36 15.62 5.84
CA GLN A 28 -1.38 14.33 5.17
C GLN A 28 -1.61 14.51 3.67
N GLY A 29 -1.16 13.54 2.88
CA GLY A 29 -1.37 13.55 1.45
C GLY A 29 -0.66 12.39 0.77
N SER A 30 -0.56 12.48 -0.55
CA SER A 30 0.13 11.49 -1.36
C SER A 30 0.83 12.12 -2.56
N PHE A 31 1.90 11.50 -3.02
CA PHE A 31 2.63 11.94 -4.21
C PHE A 31 3.41 10.78 -4.85
N ALA A 32 3.82 10.96 -6.11
CA ALA A 32 4.75 10.06 -6.78
C ALA A 32 6.21 10.47 -6.52
N ALA A 33 7.12 9.50 -6.43
CA ALA A 33 8.56 9.71 -6.29
C ALA A 33 9.35 8.86 -7.31
N GLY A 34 10.35 9.48 -7.95
CA GLY A 34 11.13 8.85 -9.01
C GLY A 34 10.32 8.53 -10.27
N GLY A 35 10.67 7.44 -10.93
CA GLY A 35 10.06 7.01 -12.18
C GLY A 35 10.77 7.54 -13.43
N THR A 36 10.28 7.09 -14.57
CA THR A 36 10.82 7.45 -15.89
C THR A 36 9.71 7.82 -16.87
N VAL A 37 10.11 8.45 -17.97
CA VAL A 37 9.22 8.83 -19.06
C VAL A 37 9.73 8.18 -20.34
N ILE A 38 8.91 7.31 -20.93
CA ILE A 38 9.17 6.75 -22.26
C ILE A 38 8.32 7.46 -23.30
N THR A 39 8.79 7.49 -24.54
CA THR A 39 8.07 8.09 -25.67
C THR A 39 7.88 7.05 -26.77
N SER A 40 6.64 6.89 -27.24
CA SER A 40 6.34 6.02 -28.38
C SER A 40 6.97 6.56 -29.67
N ALA A 41 7.43 5.68 -30.54
CA ALA A 41 7.95 6.06 -31.85
C ALA A 41 6.90 6.81 -32.67
N GLY A 42 7.31 7.81 -33.45
CA GLY A 42 6.42 8.67 -34.24
C GLY A 42 6.46 10.12 -33.80
N GLN A 43 5.51 10.92 -34.27
CA GLN A 43 5.36 12.33 -33.91
C GLN A 43 3.99 12.55 -33.29
N TYR A 44 3.96 13.30 -32.19
CA TYR A 44 2.71 13.59 -31.51
C TYR A 44 1.77 14.38 -32.43
N ASN A 45 0.58 13.81 -32.67
CA ASN A 45 -0.48 14.48 -33.41
C ASN A 45 -1.67 14.73 -32.47
N PRO A 46 -1.96 15.99 -32.08
CA PRO A 46 -3.08 16.31 -31.20
C PRO A 46 -4.45 16.11 -31.87
N ARG A 47 -4.50 15.93 -33.20
CA ARG A 47 -5.71 15.69 -33.99
C ARG A 47 -5.45 14.58 -35.03
N PRO A 48 -5.43 13.29 -34.61
CA PRO A 48 -5.27 12.19 -35.54
C PRO A 48 -6.36 12.19 -36.62
N ASP A 49 -6.05 11.65 -37.80
CA ASP A 49 -6.98 11.68 -38.95
C ASP A 49 -8.34 11.04 -38.63
N ALA A 50 -8.36 10.07 -37.72
CA ALA A 50 -9.56 9.41 -37.24
C ALA A 50 -10.60 10.36 -36.62
N VAL A 51 -10.20 11.55 -36.16
CA VAL A 51 -11.08 12.59 -35.59
C VAL A 51 -11.31 13.79 -36.51
N LYS A 52 -10.65 13.85 -37.68
CA LYS A 52 -10.83 14.95 -38.62
C LYS A 52 -12.28 14.99 -39.13
N ASN A 53 -12.86 16.19 -39.16
CA ASN A 53 -14.20 16.48 -39.70
C ASN A 53 -15.36 15.74 -39.02
N LYS A 54 -15.17 15.23 -37.79
CA LYS A 54 -16.23 14.59 -37.01
C LYS A 54 -16.72 15.51 -35.88
N MET A 55 -18.03 15.66 -35.77
CA MET A 55 -18.70 16.43 -34.71
C MET A 55 -18.77 15.68 -33.38
N SER A 56 -18.65 14.34 -33.41
CA SER A 56 -18.56 13.47 -32.24
C SER A 56 -17.69 12.24 -32.55
N ASN A 57 -17.03 11.69 -31.54
CA ASN A 57 -16.17 10.51 -31.64
C ASN A 57 -16.32 9.62 -30.41
N SER A 58 -16.14 8.31 -30.59
CA SER A 58 -15.95 7.38 -29.47
C SER A 58 -14.61 7.66 -28.80
N PHE A 59 -14.59 7.76 -27.46
CA PHE A 59 -13.36 7.94 -26.68
C PHE A 59 -12.30 6.88 -27.03
N MET A 60 -12.72 5.62 -27.16
CA MET A 60 -11.81 4.51 -27.47
C MET A 60 -11.22 4.63 -28.87
N ASP A 61 -12.00 5.08 -29.86
CA ASP A 61 -11.49 5.26 -31.22
C ASP A 61 -10.45 6.38 -31.29
N VAL A 62 -10.70 7.49 -30.59
CA VAL A 62 -9.72 8.59 -30.48
C VAL A 62 -8.47 8.11 -29.77
N PHE A 63 -8.62 7.42 -28.64
CA PHE A 63 -7.49 6.88 -27.89
C PHE A 63 -6.62 5.95 -28.75
N GLN A 64 -7.23 4.97 -29.42
CA GLN A 64 -6.50 4.02 -30.27
C GLN A 64 -5.81 4.72 -31.45
N ALA A 65 -6.48 5.69 -32.08
CA ALA A 65 -5.89 6.46 -33.15
C ALA A 65 -4.71 7.32 -32.69
N SER A 66 -4.82 7.96 -31.52
CA SER A 66 -3.73 8.73 -30.91
C SER A 66 -2.55 7.83 -30.53
N VAL A 67 -2.81 6.66 -29.94
CA VAL A 67 -1.76 5.67 -29.61
C VAL A 67 -1.05 5.19 -30.86
N LYS A 68 -1.80 4.86 -31.92
CA LYS A 68 -1.24 4.46 -33.21
C LYS A 68 -0.42 5.56 -33.90
N ALA A 69 -0.77 6.83 -33.70
CA ALA A 69 -0.04 7.97 -34.29
C ALA A 69 1.36 8.15 -33.66
N GLY A 70 1.56 7.70 -32.42
CA GLY A 70 2.85 7.75 -31.75
C GLY A 70 3.24 9.12 -31.21
N GLY A 71 4.50 9.26 -30.75
CA GLY A 71 5.03 10.48 -30.13
C GLY A 71 4.43 10.83 -28.76
N GLN A 72 3.59 9.95 -28.20
CA GLN A 72 3.03 10.11 -26.86
C GLN A 72 4.00 9.65 -25.78
N THR A 73 3.95 10.30 -24.63
CA THR A 73 4.75 9.95 -23.45
C THR A 73 3.99 9.08 -22.46
N LEU A 74 4.72 8.22 -21.76
CA LEU A 74 4.24 7.40 -20.66
C LEU A 74 5.14 7.64 -19.45
N HIS A 75 4.59 8.30 -18.44
CA HIS A 75 5.20 8.42 -17.12
C HIS A 75 4.86 7.17 -16.31
N GLY A 76 5.87 6.45 -15.83
CA GLY A 76 5.70 5.19 -15.12
C GLY A 76 6.90 4.83 -14.24
N ASP A 77 6.86 3.66 -13.63
CA ASP A 77 7.91 3.13 -12.75
C ASP A 77 8.25 4.04 -11.54
N HIS A 78 7.33 4.91 -11.14
CA HIS A 78 7.43 5.72 -9.93
C HIS A 78 6.97 4.91 -8.70
N ALA A 79 7.46 5.28 -7.52
CA ALA A 79 6.82 4.92 -6.26
C ALA A 79 5.62 5.83 -5.99
N THR A 80 4.61 5.31 -5.31
CA THR A 80 3.48 6.07 -4.78
C THR A 80 3.62 6.12 -3.27
N VAL A 81 3.63 7.33 -2.73
CA VAL A 81 3.89 7.60 -1.33
C VAL A 81 2.63 8.19 -0.70
N PHE A 82 2.16 7.59 0.39
CA PHE A 82 1.15 8.17 1.26
C PHE A 82 1.83 8.59 2.57
N TYR A 83 1.62 9.84 3.00
CA TYR A 83 2.26 10.37 4.19
C TYR A 83 1.26 10.97 5.17
N GLN A 84 1.61 10.88 6.44
CA GLN A 84 0.91 11.55 7.54
C GLN A 84 1.94 12.10 8.52
N ILE A 85 1.73 13.35 8.96
CA ILE A 85 2.58 14.06 9.91
C ILE A 85 1.71 14.40 11.13
N PRO A 86 1.99 13.85 12.32
CA PRO A 86 1.24 14.17 13.51
C PRO A 86 1.61 15.57 14.03
N VAL A 87 0.72 16.20 14.79
CA VAL A 87 1.09 17.42 15.52
C VAL A 87 2.26 17.14 16.48
N ASN A 88 3.14 18.12 16.69
CA ASN A 88 4.34 17.97 17.52
C ASN A 88 5.26 16.81 17.07
N ALA A 89 5.43 16.66 15.75
CA ALA A 89 6.19 15.58 15.16
C ALA A 89 7.66 15.53 15.62
N LYS A 90 8.18 14.30 15.74
CA LYS A 90 9.61 14.03 15.83
C LYS A 90 10.30 14.44 14.54
N LYS A 91 11.59 14.77 14.66
CA LYS A 91 12.41 15.26 13.53
C LYS A 91 12.58 14.24 12.40
N LEU A 92 12.86 12.98 12.76
CA LEU A 92 13.11 11.93 11.76
C LEU A 92 11.81 11.17 11.45
N PRO A 93 11.34 11.19 10.18
CA PRO A 93 10.22 10.37 9.73
C PRO A 93 10.59 8.90 9.65
N LEU A 94 9.57 8.03 9.69
CA LEU A 94 9.68 6.61 9.39
C LEU A 94 9.16 6.37 7.97
N VAL A 95 10.01 5.75 7.13
CA VAL A 95 9.73 5.48 5.73
C VAL A 95 9.63 3.97 5.55
N PHE A 96 8.45 3.47 5.14
CA PHE A 96 8.15 2.04 5.14
C PHE A 96 8.09 1.46 3.73
N LEU A 97 8.97 0.49 3.45
CA LEU A 97 9.00 -0.29 2.21
C LEU A 97 8.56 -1.73 2.47
N HIS A 98 7.50 -2.15 1.78
CA HIS A 98 6.94 -3.50 1.88
C HIS A 98 7.80 -4.56 1.14
N GLY A 99 7.38 -5.83 1.21
CA GLY A 99 8.04 -6.95 0.55
C GLY A 99 7.36 -7.42 -0.76
N ALA A 100 7.72 -8.62 -1.21
CA ALA A 100 7.14 -9.26 -2.39
C ALA A 100 5.65 -9.58 -2.20
N GLY A 101 4.85 -9.43 -3.25
CA GLY A 101 3.41 -9.74 -3.26
C GLY A 101 2.53 -8.86 -2.35
N GLN A 102 3.09 -7.78 -1.79
CA GLN A 102 2.44 -6.89 -0.83
C GLN A 102 2.44 -5.45 -1.32
N SER A 103 1.76 -4.57 -0.59
CA SER A 103 1.70 -3.11 -0.80
C SER A 103 1.92 -2.39 0.54
N MET A 104 1.74 -1.06 0.56
CA MET A 104 1.67 -0.25 1.76
C MET A 104 0.63 -0.76 2.79
N ARG A 105 -0.34 -1.58 2.35
CA ARG A 105 -1.28 -2.29 3.24
C ARG A 105 -0.58 -3.12 4.32
N THR A 106 0.66 -3.58 4.08
CA THR A 106 1.50 -4.28 5.07
C THR A 106 1.57 -3.58 6.42
N TRP A 107 1.58 -2.25 6.41
CA TRP A 107 1.85 -1.42 7.58
C TRP A 107 0.60 -0.76 8.15
N GLN A 108 -0.54 -0.95 7.49
CA GLN A 108 -1.84 -0.42 7.88
C GLN A 108 -2.55 -1.40 8.82
N THR A 109 -3.85 -1.20 9.04
CA THR A 109 -4.71 -2.07 9.88
C THR A 109 -4.42 -3.55 9.62
N THR A 110 -4.23 -4.30 10.70
CA THR A 110 -3.94 -5.74 10.63
C THR A 110 -5.15 -6.50 10.07
N PRO A 111 -4.97 -7.75 9.60
CA PRO A 111 -6.08 -8.56 9.06
C PRO A 111 -7.26 -8.73 10.04
N ASP A 112 -6.97 -8.73 11.35
CA ASP A 112 -7.97 -8.80 12.43
C ASP A 112 -8.45 -7.43 12.94
N GLY A 113 -8.15 -6.34 12.24
CA GLY A 113 -8.70 -5.01 12.53
C GLY A 113 -7.96 -4.19 13.58
N ARG A 114 -6.84 -4.67 14.12
CA ARG A 114 -6.02 -3.88 15.06
C ARG A 114 -5.23 -2.79 14.34
N ALA A 115 -4.77 -1.81 15.11
CA ALA A 115 -3.90 -0.74 14.60
C ALA A 115 -2.62 -1.31 13.98
N GLY A 116 -2.29 -0.79 12.80
CA GLY A 116 -1.04 -1.07 12.11
C GLY A 116 0.13 -0.24 12.63
N PHE A 117 1.32 -0.50 12.07
CA PHE A 117 2.50 0.31 12.39
C PHE A 117 2.32 1.77 12.00
N ASN A 118 1.61 2.07 10.93
CA ASN A 118 1.33 3.45 10.54
C ASN A 118 0.65 4.23 11.68
N GLU A 119 -0.44 3.71 12.24
CA GLU A 119 -1.18 4.36 13.32
C GLU A 119 -0.38 4.35 14.62
N ILE A 120 0.24 3.21 14.96
CA ILE A 120 1.04 3.08 16.19
C ILE A 120 2.17 4.11 16.23
N PHE A 121 2.87 4.34 15.11
CA PHE A 121 3.97 5.29 15.06
C PHE A 121 3.52 6.75 14.93
N LEU A 122 2.40 7.02 14.24
CA LEU A 122 1.78 8.35 14.27
C LEU A 122 1.40 8.76 15.70
N ARG A 123 0.79 7.85 16.47
CA ARG A 123 0.46 8.07 17.89
C ARG A 123 1.70 8.25 18.79
N LYS A 124 2.85 7.75 18.35
CA LYS A 124 4.16 7.97 19.01
C LYS A 124 4.85 9.25 18.54
N GLY A 125 4.19 10.06 17.72
CA GLY A 125 4.69 11.34 17.24
C GLY A 125 5.67 11.24 16.06
N TYR A 126 5.77 10.10 15.38
CA TYR A 126 6.59 10.00 14.17
C TYR A 126 5.79 10.43 12.95
N PRO A 127 6.35 11.26 12.05
CA PRO A 127 5.85 11.31 10.68
C PRO A 127 6.03 9.94 10.02
N VAL A 128 5.04 9.50 9.25
CA VAL A 128 5.02 8.20 8.58
C VAL A 128 4.85 8.39 7.09
N TYR A 129 5.70 7.74 6.31
CA TYR A 129 5.63 7.63 4.86
C TYR A 129 5.50 6.16 4.48
N LEU A 130 4.38 5.78 3.87
CA LEU A 130 4.15 4.44 3.35
C LEU A 130 4.33 4.43 1.84
N ILE A 131 5.02 3.42 1.32
CA ILE A 131 5.40 3.34 -0.08
C ILE A 131 4.74 2.13 -0.71
N ASP A 132 4.07 2.35 -1.85
CA ASP A 132 3.94 1.33 -2.88
C ASP A 132 5.14 1.47 -3.81
N GLN A 133 5.94 0.41 -3.92
CA GLN A 133 7.12 0.42 -4.78
C GLN A 133 6.71 0.42 -6.27
N PRO A 134 7.59 0.87 -7.19
CA PRO A 134 7.34 0.78 -8.63
C PRO A 134 6.76 -0.57 -9.06
N ARG A 135 5.73 -0.51 -9.92
CA ARG A 135 5.04 -1.67 -10.50
C ARG A 135 4.21 -2.47 -9.48
N ARG A 136 3.83 -1.89 -8.33
CA ARG A 136 3.01 -2.54 -7.29
C ARG A 136 1.89 -1.62 -6.80
N GLY A 137 0.73 -2.19 -6.46
CA GLY A 137 -0.36 -1.43 -5.81
C GLY A 137 -0.74 -0.17 -6.59
N GLN A 138 -0.75 0.98 -5.91
CA GLN A 138 -1.03 2.28 -6.53
C GLN A 138 0.06 2.77 -7.49
N SER A 139 1.22 2.13 -7.51
CA SER A 139 2.34 2.37 -8.44
C SER A 139 2.32 1.43 -9.64
N GLY A 140 1.13 0.95 -10.02
CA GLY A 140 0.97 -0.07 -11.07
C GLY A 140 1.28 0.40 -12.50
N ARG A 141 1.52 1.70 -12.74
CA ARG A 141 1.81 2.23 -14.09
C ARG A 141 3.27 1.99 -14.45
N SER A 142 3.54 0.86 -15.12
CA SER A 142 4.89 0.52 -15.56
C SER A 142 5.24 1.13 -16.91
N THR A 143 6.54 1.28 -17.19
CA THR A 143 7.06 1.63 -18.52
C THR A 143 7.50 0.42 -19.35
N VAL A 144 7.33 -0.79 -18.81
CA VAL A 144 7.52 -2.04 -19.54
C VAL A 144 6.26 -2.89 -19.42
N ASP A 145 6.05 -3.76 -20.42
CA ASP A 145 4.90 -4.66 -20.40
C ASP A 145 5.03 -5.70 -19.29
N GLY A 146 3.88 -6.16 -18.81
CA GLY A 146 3.79 -7.23 -17.83
C GLY A 146 2.55 -8.09 -18.04
N THR A 147 2.56 -9.28 -17.43
CA THR A 147 1.43 -10.21 -17.44
C THR A 147 1.06 -10.52 -15.99
N ILE A 148 -0.24 -10.36 -15.67
CA ILE A 148 -0.77 -10.65 -14.34
C ILE A 148 -1.62 -11.92 -14.44
N ALA A 149 -1.10 -13.02 -13.91
CA ALA A 149 -1.82 -14.29 -13.86
C ALA A 149 -2.77 -14.33 -12.64
N ALA A 150 -3.95 -14.91 -12.81
CA ALA A 150 -4.91 -15.18 -11.73
C ALA A 150 -4.63 -16.55 -11.08
N THR A 151 -3.39 -16.76 -10.63
CA THR A 151 -2.95 -18.03 -10.03
C THR A 151 -3.55 -18.23 -8.65
N PRO A 152 -4.25 -19.34 -8.35
CA PRO A 152 -4.64 -19.68 -6.99
C PRO A 152 -3.42 -20.19 -6.19
N ASP A 153 -2.92 -19.38 -5.25
CA ASP A 153 -1.65 -19.64 -4.54
C ASP A 153 -1.69 -19.39 -3.02
N ASP A 154 -2.87 -19.15 -2.43
CA ASP A 154 -3.04 -18.84 -1.00
C ASP A 154 -2.31 -19.82 -0.06
N GLN A 155 -2.38 -21.13 -0.33
CA GLN A 155 -1.73 -22.16 0.50
C GLN A 155 -0.21 -22.10 0.44
N PHE A 156 0.36 -21.72 -0.70
CA PHE A 156 1.79 -21.48 -0.82
C PHE A 156 2.20 -20.33 0.10
N TRP A 157 1.47 -19.21 0.05
CA TRP A 157 1.76 -18.04 0.88
C TRP A 157 1.56 -18.29 2.36
N PHE A 158 0.54 -19.05 2.75
CA PHE A 158 0.32 -19.47 4.13
C PHE A 158 1.54 -20.20 4.71
N ALA A 159 2.09 -21.16 3.96
CA ALA A 159 3.29 -21.89 4.35
C ALA A 159 4.54 -21.00 4.29
N GLN A 160 4.71 -20.21 3.23
CA GLN A 160 5.86 -19.31 3.03
C GLN A 160 6.00 -18.27 4.14
N PHE A 161 4.87 -17.77 4.66
CA PHE A 161 4.84 -16.83 5.79
C PHE A 161 4.90 -17.51 7.15
N ARG A 162 5.08 -18.84 7.19
CA ARG A 162 5.23 -19.64 8.41
C ARG A 162 4.04 -19.50 9.36
N ILE A 163 2.83 -19.37 8.81
CA ILE A 163 1.60 -19.33 9.60
C ILE A 163 1.25 -20.74 10.12
N GLY A 164 1.55 -21.75 9.30
CA GLY A 164 1.31 -23.15 9.63
C GLY A 164 1.56 -24.08 8.44
N ILE A 165 1.08 -25.31 8.56
CA ILE A 165 1.00 -26.29 7.47
C ILE A 165 -0.47 -26.43 7.11
N TRP A 166 -0.88 -25.87 5.98
CA TRP A 166 -2.29 -25.77 5.60
C TRP A 166 -3.05 -27.10 5.76
N PRO A 167 -4.26 -27.11 6.36
CA PRO A 167 -5.00 -25.95 6.88
C PRO A 167 -4.70 -25.64 8.37
N LYS A 168 -3.69 -26.26 8.98
CA LYS A 168 -3.40 -26.12 10.41
C LYS A 168 -2.43 -24.98 10.67
N PHE A 169 -2.77 -24.14 11.64
CA PHE A 169 -1.85 -23.15 12.22
C PHE A 169 -0.78 -23.83 13.08
N PHE A 170 0.40 -23.22 13.21
CA PHE A 170 1.37 -23.66 14.20
C PHE A 170 0.92 -23.30 15.62
N ASP A 171 1.27 -24.15 16.59
CA ASP A 171 1.02 -23.89 18.01
C ASP A 171 1.73 -22.59 18.44
N GLY A 172 0.98 -21.67 19.05
CA GLY A 172 1.51 -20.40 19.54
C GLY A 172 1.83 -19.36 18.46
N VAL A 173 1.41 -19.56 17.20
CA VAL A 173 1.63 -18.56 16.14
C VAL A 173 0.95 -17.23 16.50
N ALA A 174 1.70 -16.13 16.41
CA ALA A 174 1.21 -14.78 16.66
C ALA A 174 0.47 -14.21 15.43
N PHE A 175 -0.55 -14.95 14.98
CA PHE A 175 -1.38 -14.62 13.82
C PHE A 175 -2.85 -14.89 14.15
N PRO A 176 -3.80 -14.02 13.78
CA PRO A 176 -5.23 -14.24 14.02
C PRO A 176 -5.75 -15.47 13.25
N GLN A 177 -6.40 -16.40 13.95
CA GLN A 177 -6.70 -17.73 13.41
C GLN A 177 -8.14 -17.89 12.90
N ASP A 178 -8.94 -16.83 12.96
CA ASP A 178 -10.32 -16.85 12.46
C ASP A 178 -10.38 -16.69 10.92
N GLU A 179 -11.46 -17.19 10.33
CA GLU A 179 -11.68 -17.20 8.89
C GLU A 179 -11.73 -15.79 8.29
N ALA A 180 -12.29 -14.81 9.02
CA ALA A 180 -12.42 -13.43 8.54
C ALA A 180 -11.04 -12.76 8.43
N SER A 181 -10.18 -12.94 9.43
CA SER A 181 -8.80 -12.44 9.40
C SER A 181 -7.99 -13.09 8.29
N LEU A 182 -8.10 -14.41 8.11
CA LEU A 182 -7.42 -15.11 7.02
C LEU A 182 -7.91 -14.61 5.63
N ASN A 183 -9.21 -14.34 5.50
CA ASN A 183 -9.79 -13.74 4.30
C ASN A 183 -9.22 -12.35 4.00
N GLN A 184 -9.08 -11.49 5.02
CA GLN A 184 -8.45 -10.17 4.86
C GLN A 184 -6.97 -10.28 4.51
N PHE A 185 -6.25 -11.23 5.11
CA PHE A 185 -4.83 -11.43 4.87
C PHE A 185 -4.53 -11.77 3.41
N PHE A 186 -5.25 -12.71 2.80
CA PHE A 186 -5.06 -13.03 1.38
C PHE A 186 -5.46 -11.86 0.45
N ARG A 187 -6.51 -11.10 0.81
CA ARG A 187 -6.96 -9.93 0.03
C ARG A 187 -5.99 -8.75 0.05
N GLN A 188 -5.05 -8.71 0.99
CA GLN A 188 -4.06 -7.62 1.04
C GLN A 188 -2.93 -7.84 0.02
N MET A 189 -2.79 -9.06 -0.51
CA MET A 189 -1.80 -9.38 -1.53
C MET A 189 -2.10 -8.66 -2.84
N THR A 190 -1.06 -8.23 -3.55
CA THR A 190 -1.19 -7.55 -4.84
C THR A 190 -0.04 -7.94 -5.77
N PRO A 191 -0.31 -8.18 -7.07
CA PRO A 191 0.71 -8.62 -8.01
C PRO A 191 1.63 -7.46 -8.40
N ASN A 192 2.79 -7.81 -8.96
CA ASN A 192 3.50 -6.84 -9.79
C ASN A 192 2.76 -6.63 -11.11
N THR A 193 2.71 -5.39 -11.60
CA THR A 193 2.17 -5.08 -12.93
C THR A 193 3.15 -5.30 -14.07
N ALA A 194 4.45 -5.42 -13.76
CA ALA A 194 5.52 -5.86 -14.66
C ALA A 194 6.71 -6.42 -13.86
N ALA A 195 7.80 -6.85 -14.50
CA ALA A 195 8.92 -7.50 -13.80
C ALA A 195 9.44 -6.68 -12.60
N PHE A 196 9.78 -7.34 -11.50
CA PHE A 196 10.46 -6.68 -10.38
C PHE A 196 11.86 -6.23 -10.81
N ASP A 197 12.23 -5.02 -10.42
CA ASP A 197 13.55 -4.45 -10.67
C ASP A 197 13.96 -3.70 -9.40
N ALA A 198 15.05 -4.13 -8.76
CA ALA A 198 15.48 -3.54 -7.50
C ALA A 198 16.06 -2.12 -7.68
N GLY A 199 16.68 -1.84 -8.83
CA GLY A 199 17.31 -0.56 -9.14
C GLY A 199 16.29 0.57 -9.25
N ILE A 200 15.19 0.34 -9.99
CA ILE A 200 14.13 1.37 -10.08
C ILE A 200 13.46 1.62 -8.72
N VAL A 201 13.39 0.60 -7.86
CA VAL A 201 12.84 0.77 -6.51
C VAL A 201 13.80 1.61 -5.67
N SER A 202 15.09 1.27 -5.61
CA SER A 202 16.09 2.06 -4.87
C SER A 202 16.18 3.50 -5.38
N ASP A 203 16.11 3.71 -6.70
CA ASP A 203 16.09 5.06 -7.29
C ASP A 203 14.85 5.86 -6.86
N SER A 204 13.68 5.21 -6.77
CA SER A 204 12.46 5.86 -6.27
C SER A 204 12.55 6.23 -4.77
N LEU A 205 13.24 5.41 -3.96
CA LEU A 205 13.51 5.72 -2.55
C LEU A 205 14.48 6.89 -2.43
N LYS A 206 15.54 6.89 -3.23
CA LYS A 206 16.48 8.01 -3.31
C LYS A 206 15.75 9.31 -3.65
N ALA A 207 14.91 9.30 -4.69
CA ALA A 207 14.11 10.48 -5.06
C ALA A 207 13.14 10.91 -3.95
N LEU A 208 12.60 9.97 -3.17
CA LEU A 208 11.80 10.28 -1.98
C LEU A 208 12.66 10.99 -0.92
N PHE A 209 13.80 10.43 -0.53
CA PHE A 209 14.69 11.01 0.49
C PHE A 209 15.27 12.37 0.05
N GLU A 210 15.58 12.55 -1.23
CA GLU A 210 15.97 13.86 -1.78
C GLU A 210 14.86 14.92 -1.62
N ARG A 211 13.60 14.49 -1.69
CA ARG A 211 12.44 15.38 -1.51
C ARG A 211 12.09 15.64 -0.04
N THR A 212 12.20 14.63 0.82
CA THR A 212 11.72 14.70 2.21
C THR A 212 12.82 14.99 3.23
N GLY A 213 14.09 14.91 2.84
CA GLY A 213 15.24 14.97 3.74
C GLY A 213 15.45 13.68 4.52
N ASP A 214 16.28 13.75 5.55
CA ASP A 214 16.69 12.62 6.38
C ASP A 214 15.50 11.86 6.98
N GLY A 215 15.63 10.54 7.09
CA GLY A 215 14.63 9.69 7.71
C GLY A 215 15.15 8.28 8.01
N ILE A 216 14.30 7.47 8.63
CA ILE A 216 14.62 6.09 9.01
C ILE A 216 13.89 5.17 8.05
N LEU A 217 14.64 4.45 7.21
CA LEU A 217 14.10 3.45 6.31
C LEU A 217 13.80 2.14 7.06
N ILE A 218 12.56 1.70 6.99
CA ILE A 218 12.06 0.45 7.56
C ILE A 218 11.65 -0.45 6.39
N THR A 219 12.27 -1.62 6.31
CA THR A 219 12.08 -2.55 5.19
C THR A 219 11.59 -3.92 5.66
N HIS A 220 10.97 -4.68 4.75
CA HIS A 220 10.50 -6.04 5.01
C HIS A 220 10.79 -7.00 3.85
N SER A 221 11.33 -8.18 4.15
CA SER A 221 11.54 -9.28 3.19
C SER A 221 12.30 -8.82 1.93
N GLN A 222 11.73 -8.92 0.72
CA GLN A 222 12.31 -8.40 -0.53
C GLN A 222 12.74 -6.93 -0.42
N GLY A 223 11.98 -6.09 0.30
CA GLY A 223 12.35 -4.69 0.53
C GLY A 223 13.64 -4.55 1.34
N GLY A 224 14.02 -5.57 2.11
CA GLY A 224 15.29 -5.62 2.83
C GLY A 224 16.50 -5.61 1.90
N ILE A 225 16.42 -6.26 0.73
CA ILE A 225 17.49 -6.23 -0.27
C ILE A 225 17.62 -4.80 -0.83
N VAL A 226 16.49 -4.19 -1.18
CA VAL A 226 16.44 -2.84 -1.74
C VAL A 226 16.97 -1.81 -0.76
N GLY A 227 16.72 -1.98 0.55
CA GLY A 227 17.17 -1.02 1.56
C GLY A 227 18.70 -0.87 1.71
N TRP A 228 19.49 -1.77 1.13
CA TRP A 228 20.97 -1.69 1.12
C TRP A 228 21.54 -1.06 -0.15
N MET A 229 20.71 -0.81 -1.16
CA MET A 229 21.09 -0.25 -2.46
C MET A 229 20.98 1.28 -2.45
#